data_AF-A0A7G5ZU43-F1
#
_entry.id   AF-A0A7G5ZU43-F1
#
_cell.length_a   1.000
_cell.length_b   1.000
_cell.length_c   1.000
_cell.angle_alpha   90.00
_cell.angle_beta   90.00
_cell.angle_gamma   90.00
#
_symmetry.space_group_name_H-M   'P 1'
#
loop_
_entity.id
_entity.type
_entity.pdbx_description
1 polymer ?
#
loop_
_entity_poly.entity_id
_entity_poly.type
_entity_poly.pdbx_seq_one_letter_code
_entity_poly.pdbx_strand_id
1 'polypeptide(L)' 'MACSICNGRAEDASGIVRADLIRRGLRVEKAATNAQTLQRCIDTPVEYLDGELFYLVSATERRHISEGRPDRDVVQGR' A
#
# COMPACT_ATOMS: atom_id res chain seq x y z
N MET A 1 3.34 3.79 17.71
CA MET A 1 2.58 5.06 17.73
C MET A 1 2.83 5.95 16.50
N ALA A 2 3.93 5.79 15.76
CA ALA A 2 4.19 6.57 14.54
C ALA A 2 3.17 6.31 13.40
N CYS A 3 2.68 5.08 13.25
CA CYS A 3 1.78 4.73 12.16
C CYS A 3 0.41 5.42 12.25
N SER A 4 -0.14 5.66 13.44
CA SER A 4 -1.47 6.30 13.57
C SER A 4 -1.46 7.77 13.14
N ILE A 5 -0.38 8.50 13.44
CA ILE A 5 -0.23 9.92 13.04
C ILE A 5 -0.01 10.02 11.53
N CYS A 6 0.90 9.22 10.98
CA CYS A 6 1.18 9.24 9.54
C CYS A 6 -0.03 8.79 8.73
N ASN A 7 -0.71 7.72 9.16
CA ASN A 7 -1.92 7.25 8.50
C ASN A 7 -3.05 8.27 8.61
N GLY A 8 -3.26 8.88 9.79
CA GLY A 8 -4.25 9.96 9.95
C GLY A 8 -4.01 11.12 8.99
N ARG A 9 -2.77 11.63 8.92
CA ARG A 9 -2.41 12.70 7.96
C ARG A 9 -2.61 12.29 6.50
N ALA A 10 -2.38 11.03 6.16
CA ALA A 10 -2.63 10.50 4.82
C ALA A 10 -4.13 10.39 4.52
N GLU A 11 -4.98 10.08 5.52
CA GLU A 11 -6.45 10.12 5.43
C GLU A 11 -7.00 11.53 5.23
N ASP A 12 -6.44 12.50 5.95
CA ASP A 12 -6.86 13.91 5.89
C ASP A 12 -6.35 14.64 4.63
N ALA A 13 -5.43 14.04 3.87
CA ALA A 13 -4.86 14.63 2.68
C ALA A 13 -5.92 14.86 1.59
N SER A 14 -5.84 16.02 0.93
CA SER A 14 -6.74 16.43 -0.15
C SER A 14 -5.99 16.95 -1.38
N GLY A 15 -6.72 17.13 -2.48
CA GLY A 15 -6.19 17.68 -3.73
C GLY A 15 -4.95 16.94 -4.25
N ILE A 16 -3.92 17.72 -4.60
CA ILE A 16 -2.69 17.20 -5.21
C ILE A 16 -1.90 16.26 -4.28
N VAL A 17 -1.92 16.51 -2.97
CA VAL A 17 -1.22 15.66 -1.99
C VAL A 17 -1.88 14.29 -1.92
N ARG A 18 -3.22 14.24 -1.90
CA ARG A 18 -3.96 12.99 -1.95
C ARG A 18 -3.65 12.20 -3.22
N ALA A 19 -3.64 12.88 -4.36
CA ALA A 19 -3.34 12.26 -5.65
C ALA A 19 -1.92 11.67 -5.68
N ASP A 20 -0.92 12.36 -5.15
CA ASP A 20 0.45 11.84 -5.06
C ASP A 20 0.55 10.63 -4.14
N LEU A 21 -0.10 10.66 -2.97
CA LEU A 21 -0.12 9.52 -2.05
C LEU A 21 -0.76 8.27 -2.68
N ILE A 22 -1.83 8.45 -3.45
CA ILE A 22 -2.48 7.35 -4.19
C ILE A 22 -1.55 6.83 -5.28
N ARG A 23 -0.94 7.72 -6.07
CA ARG A 23 0.01 7.37 -7.14
C ARG A 23 1.17 6.53 -6.61
N ARG A 24 1.69 6.87 -5.44
CA ARG A 24 2.83 6.20 -4.79
C ARG A 24 2.45 4.94 -4.00
N GLY A 25 1.17 4.56 -3.99
CA GLY A 25 0.66 3.42 -3.23
C GLY A 25 0.65 3.62 -1.71
N LEU A 26 0.98 4.82 -1.21
CA LEU A 26 0.96 5.16 0.23
C LEU A 26 -0.46 5.35 0.76
N ARG A 27 -1.44 5.50 -0.14
CA ARG A 27 -2.86 5.57 0.16
C ARG A 27 -3.65 4.69 -0.83
N VAL A 28 -4.47 3.79 -0.31
CA VAL A 28 -5.36 2.95 -1.13
C VAL A 28 -6.79 3.42 -0.99
N GLU A 29 -7.46 3.64 -2.11
CA GLU A 29 -8.85 4.09 -2.08
C GLU A 29 -9.81 2.95 -1.71
N LYS A 30 -10.74 3.29 -0.83
CA LYS A 30 -11.79 2.39 -0.36
C LYS A 30 -12.61 1.86 -1.53
N ALA A 31 -12.72 0.53 -1.62
CA ALA A 31 -13.62 -0.12 -2.56
C ALA A 31 -15.02 -0.31 -1.95
N ALA A 32 -15.97 -0.83 -2.73
CA ALA A 32 -17.32 -1.10 -2.24
C ALA A 32 -17.33 -2.06 -1.03
N THR A 33 -16.37 -2.99 -0.95
CA THR A 33 -16.23 -3.91 0.19
C THR A 33 -14.84 -3.89 0.82
N ASN A 34 -14.75 -4.37 2.08
CA ASN A 34 -13.48 -4.58 2.77
C ASN A 34 -12.60 -5.58 2.03
N ALA A 35 -13.17 -6.68 1.52
CA ALA A 35 -12.43 -7.69 0.76
C ALA A 35 -11.83 -7.11 -0.52
N GLN A 36 -12.59 -6.29 -1.26
CA GLN A 36 -12.06 -5.61 -2.45
C GLN A 36 -11.00 -4.56 -2.10
N THR A 37 -11.16 -3.87 -0.97
CA THR A 37 -10.15 -2.89 -0.51
C THR A 37 -8.86 -3.62 -0.14
N LEU A 38 -8.95 -4.73 0.59
CA LEU A 38 -7.82 -5.58 0.91
C LEU A 38 -7.12 -6.05 -0.37
N GLN A 39 -7.90 -6.48 -1.38
CA GLN A 39 -7.32 -6.87 -2.66
C GLN A 39 -6.59 -5.70 -3.33
N ARG A 40 -7.13 -4.49 -3.31
CA ARG A 40 -6.42 -3.31 -3.80
C ARG A 40 -5.13 -3.06 -3.04
N CYS A 41 -5.11 -3.21 -1.72
CA CYS A 41 -3.89 -3.07 -0.93
C CYS A 41 -2.82 -4.10 -1.32
N ILE A 42 -3.20 -5.34 -1.54
CA ILE A 42 -2.30 -6.41 -2.01
C ILE A 42 -1.74 -6.07 -3.40
N ASP A 43 -2.56 -5.47 -4.25
CA ASP A 43 -2.26 -5.25 -5.67
C ASP A 43 -1.50 -3.94 -5.91
N THR A 44 -1.41 -3.08 -4.90
CA THR A 44 -0.80 -1.76 -5.00
C THR A 44 0.63 -1.80 -4.46
N PRO A 45 1.67 -1.68 -5.30
CA PRO A 45 3.03 -1.52 -4.82
C PRO A 45 3.23 -0.12 -4.20
N VAL A 46 4.16 -0.01 -3.26
CA VAL A 46 4.54 1.23 -2.59
C VAL A 46 5.86 1.74 -3.13
N GLU A 47 5.90 3.02 -3.48
CA GLU A 47 7.10 3.74 -3.93
C GLU A 47 7.94 4.19 -2.73
N TYR A 48 9.21 3.76 -2.71
CA TYR A 48 10.19 4.13 -1.69
C TYR A 48 10.87 5.47 -2.02
N LEU A 49 11.69 5.99 -1.11
CA LEU A 49 12.33 7.31 -1.26
C LEU A 49 13.33 7.38 -2.42
N ASP A 50 13.85 6.24 -2.84
CA ASP A 50 14.73 6.05 -4.00
C ASP A 50 13.95 5.89 -5.33
N GLY A 51 12.63 5.85 -5.27
CA GLY A 51 11.76 5.64 -6.43
C GLY A 51 11.51 4.17 -6.77
N GLU A 52 12.12 3.23 -6.04
CA GLU A 52 11.90 1.80 -6.24
C GLU A 52 10.54 1.36 -5.70
N LEU A 53 9.95 0.34 -6.32
CA LEU A 53 8.59 -0.11 -6.04
C LEU A 53 8.59 -1.49 -5.40
N PHE A 54 7.83 -1.63 -4.31
CA PHE A 54 7.75 -2.88 -3.55
C PHE A 54 6.30 -3.27 -3.26
N TYR A 55 6.00 -4.56 -3.40
CA TYR A 55 4.80 -5.14 -2.83
C TYR A 55 5.00 -5.41 -1.34
N LEU A 56 3.99 -5.08 -0.53
CA LEU A 56 3.92 -5.47 0.87
C LEU A 56 3.44 -6.92 0.97
N VAL A 57 4.33 -7.81 1.43
CA VAL A 57 4.02 -9.23 1.64
C VAL A 57 3.53 -9.46 3.06
N SER A 58 4.18 -8.82 4.03
CA SER A 58 3.76 -8.84 5.43
C SER A 58 4.16 -7.54 6.13
N ALA A 59 3.93 -7.45 7.43
CA ALA A 59 4.36 -6.29 8.22
C ALA A 59 5.88 -6.06 8.17
N THR A 60 6.67 -7.12 7.95
CA THR A 60 8.15 -7.07 7.97
C THR A 60 8.77 -7.45 6.63
N GLU A 61 8.01 -8.03 5.72
CA GLU A 61 8.50 -8.53 4.44
C GLU A 61 7.95 -7.75 3.26
N ARG A 62 8.84 -7.47 2.30
CA ARG A 62 8.56 -6.73 1.08
C ARG A 62 9.25 -7.42 -0.07
N ARG A 63 8.63 -7.38 -1.25
CA ARG A 63 9.17 -7.95 -2.47
C ARG A 63 9.28 -6.86 -3.53
N HIS A 64 10.43 -6.77 -4.18
CA HIS A 64 10.62 -5.81 -5.25
C HIS A 64 9.75 -6.17 -6.46
N ILE A 65 9.22 -5.19 -7.20
CA ILE A 65 8.35 -5.47 -8.35
C ILE A 65 9.03 -6.33 -9.43
N SER A 66 10.36 -6.27 -9.54
CA SER A 66 11.13 -7.08 -10.51
C SER A 66 11.11 -8.57 -10.21
N GLU A 67 10.85 -8.96 -8.96
CA GLU A 67 10.72 -10.37 -8.54
C GLU A 67 9.33 -10.94 -8.85
N GLY A 68 8.44 -10.12 -9.39
CA GLY A 68 7.06 -10.48 -9.68
C GLY A 68 6.11 -10.30 -8.49
N ARG A 69 4.82 -10.32 -8.80
CA ARG A 69 3.76 -10.16 -7.79
C ARG A 69 3.79 -11.32 -6.79
N PRO A 70 3.67 -11.06 -5.47
CA PRO A 70 3.54 -12.12 -4.48
C PRO A 70 2.25 -12.92 -4.73
N ASP A 71 2.33 -14.23 -4.50
CA ASP A 71 1.14 -15.08 -4.54
C ASP A 71 0.16 -14.65 -3.45
N ARG A 72 -1.14 -14.68 -3.75
CA ARG A 72 -2.20 -14.17 -2.86
C ARG A 72 -2.23 -14.90 -1.52
N ASP A 73 -1.81 -16.16 -1.49
CA ASP A 73 -1.79 -16.98 -0.28
C ASP A 73 -0.59 -16.65 0.63
N VAL A 74 0.42 -15.93 0.13
CA VAL A 74 1.62 -15.54 0.91
C VAL A 74 1.37 -14.27 1.74
N VAL A 75 0.45 -13.39 1.28
CA VAL A 75 0.17 -12.11 1.96
C VAL A 75 -0.68 -12.30 3.23
N GLN A 76 -1.33 -13.46 3.37
CA GLN A 76 -2.15 -13.83 4.54
C GLN A 76 -1.42 -14.81 5.47
N GLY A 77 -0.19 -14.50 5.85
CA GLY A 77 0.53 -15.28 6.86
C GLY A 77 -0.09 -15.15 8.26
N ARG A 78 -0.97 -16.11 8.61
CA ARG A 78 -1.52 -16.46 9.94
C ARG A 78 -2.39 -15.42 10.67
#